data_AF-A0A0F9CP89-F1
#
_entry.id   AF-A0A0F9CP89-F1
#
_cell.length_a   1.000
_cell.length_b   1.000
_cell.length_c   1.000
_cell.angle_alpha   90.00
_cell.angle_beta   90.00
_cell.angle_gamma   90.00
#
_symmetry.space_group_name_H-M   'P 1'
#
loop_
_entity.id
_entity.type
_entity.pdbx_description
1 polymer ?
#
loop_
_entity_poly.entity_id
_entity_poly.type
_entity_poly.pdbx_seq_one_letter_code
_entity_poly.pdbx_strand_id
1 'polypeptide(L)'
;MNAYPIELRRRVLKAIDNNLGTQQEIAKTFSVSAIWIRKLLQRRRQTGSIEPLPRTQGRRPAFRGDNLKQLNNFVEENPDVTLQEIREYFSGSVDCSIVAVHNALKRLGWRYKKNRYEPVSKAEKM
;
A
#
# COMPACT_ATOMS: atom_id res chain seq x y z
N MET A 1 9.71 1.70 -14.30
CA MET A 1 9.16 1.60 -15.67
C MET A 1 7.69 2.02 -15.67
N ASN A 2 7.25 2.84 -16.62
CA ASN A 2 5.84 3.20 -16.78
C ASN A 2 5.13 2.13 -17.61
N ALA A 3 3.87 1.89 -17.28
CA ALA A 3 3.03 1.01 -18.10
C ALA A 3 2.70 1.73 -19.42
N TYR A 4 2.64 1.00 -20.53
CA TYR A 4 2.15 1.56 -21.79
C TYR A 4 0.76 2.22 -21.62
N PRO A 5 0.37 3.20 -22.45
CA PRO A 5 -0.96 3.77 -22.42
C PRO A 5 -2.06 2.73 -22.71
N ILE A 6 -3.28 2.98 -22.22
CA ILE A 6 -4.44 2.11 -22.44
C ILE A 6 -4.81 2.03 -23.93
N GLU A 7 -4.69 3.14 -24.65
CA GLU A 7 -5.00 3.21 -26.08
C GLU A 7 -4.09 2.31 -26.92
N LEU A 8 -2.80 2.23 -26.57
CA LEU A 8 -1.86 1.32 -27.25
C LEU A 8 -2.27 -0.14 -27.03
N ARG A 9 -2.66 -0.52 -25.81
CA ARG A 9 -3.16 -1.87 -25.51
C ARG A 9 -4.40 -2.19 -26.32
N ARG A 10 -5.36 -1.26 -26.38
CA ARG A 10 -6.62 -1.43 -27.11
C ARG A 10 -6.36 -1.63 -28.61
N ARG A 11 -5.48 -0.80 -29.21
CA ARG A 11 -5.11 -0.93 -30.64
C ARG A 11 -4.41 -2.25 -30.95
N VAL A 12 -3.47 -2.66 -30.11
CA VAL A 12 -2.76 -3.95 -30.27
C VAL A 12 -3.72 -5.12 -30.14
N LEU A 13 -4.63 -5.10 -29.16
CA LEU A 13 -5.62 -6.16 -29.01
C LEU A 13 -6.60 -6.21 -30.17
N LYS A 14 -7.05 -5.05 -30.68
CA LYS A 14 -7.90 -5.00 -31.88
C LYS A 14 -7.20 -5.60 -33.09
N ALA A 15 -5.90 -5.36 -33.26
CA ALA A 15 -5.12 -5.96 -34.35
C ALA A 15 -5.03 -7.49 -34.24
N ILE A 16 -4.90 -8.01 -33.02
CA ILE A 16 -4.87 -9.45 -32.74
C ILE A 16 -6.24 -10.08 -32.96
N ASP A 17 -7.30 -9.45 -32.42
CA ASP A 17 -8.68 -9.93 -32.53
C ASP A 17 -9.15 -9.95 -34.00
N ASN A 18 -8.65 -9.04 -34.83
CA ASN A 18 -8.91 -8.98 -36.27
C ASN A 18 -7.98 -9.89 -37.11
N ASN A 19 -7.11 -10.69 -36.48
CA ASN A 19 -6.14 -11.56 -37.16
C ASN A 19 -5.29 -10.83 -38.22
N LEU A 20 -4.88 -9.58 -37.98
CA LEU A 20 -4.10 -8.77 -38.94
C LEU A 20 -2.67 -9.27 -39.18
N GLY A 21 -2.26 -10.35 -38.51
CA GLY A 21 -0.94 -10.96 -38.63
C GLY A 21 -0.54 -11.73 -37.39
N THR A 22 0.68 -12.24 -37.39
CA THR A 22 1.29 -12.92 -36.25
C THR A 22 1.60 -11.93 -35.12
N GLN A 23 1.75 -12.44 -33.89
CA GLN A 23 2.13 -11.60 -32.75
C GLN A 23 3.47 -10.87 -32.96
N GLN A 24 4.39 -11.44 -33.75
CA GLN A 24 5.67 -10.81 -34.05
C GLN A 24 5.55 -9.65 -35.03
N GLU A 25 4.70 -9.78 -36.05
CA GLU A 25 4.44 -8.70 -37.00
C GLU A 25 3.72 -7.54 -36.31
N ILE A 26 2.71 -7.84 -35.49
CA ILE A 26 2.00 -6.84 -34.69
C ILE A 26 2.98 -6.15 -33.72
N ALA A 27 3.89 -6.90 -33.08
CA ALA A 27 4.92 -6.33 -32.22
C ALA A 27 5.80 -5.32 -32.97
N LYS A 28 6.25 -5.64 -34.19
CA LYS A 28 7.03 -4.73 -35.05
C LYS A 28 6.22 -3.49 -35.44
N THR A 29 4.98 -3.67 -35.92
CA THR A 29 4.10 -2.56 -36.35
C THR A 29 3.84 -1.55 -35.23
N PHE A 30 3.66 -2.03 -33.99
CA PHE A 30 3.40 -1.16 -32.85
C PHE A 30 4.67 -0.80 -32.06
N SER A 31 5.86 -1.22 -32.52
CA SER A 31 7.15 -1.00 -31.84
C SER A 31 7.13 -1.44 -30.36
N VAL A 32 6.48 -2.57 -30.08
CA VAL A 32 6.40 -3.19 -28.76
C VAL A 32 7.09 -4.56 -28.75
N SER A 33 7.44 -5.06 -27.57
CA SER A 33 7.98 -6.42 -27.45
C SER A 33 6.88 -7.48 -27.61
N ALA A 34 7.18 -8.58 -28.33
CA ALA A 34 6.29 -9.73 -28.42
C ALA A 34 5.98 -10.34 -27.05
N ILE A 35 6.94 -10.29 -26.10
CA ILE A 35 6.72 -10.73 -24.71
C ILE A 35 5.65 -9.88 -24.02
N TRP A 36 5.62 -8.58 -24.32
CA TRP A 36 4.61 -7.68 -23.77
C TRP A 36 3.21 -8.01 -24.30
N ILE A 37 3.08 -8.31 -25.59
CA ILE A 37 1.83 -8.76 -26.21
C ILE A 37 1.35 -10.06 -25.54
N ARG A 38 2.23 -11.05 -25.36
CA ARG A 38 1.90 -12.30 -24.68
C ARG A 38 1.38 -12.06 -23.25
N LYS A 39 2.04 -11.19 -22.49
CA LYS A 39 1.61 -10.80 -21.13
C LYS A 39 0.26 -10.08 -21.13
N LEU A 40 -0.01 -9.25 -22.14
CA LEU A 40 -1.28 -8.56 -22.30
C LEU A 40 -2.43 -9.54 -22.56
N LEU A 41 -2.23 -10.51 -23.45
CA LEU A 41 -3.21 -11.56 -23.73
C LEU A 41 -3.46 -12.45 -22.50
N GLN A 42 -2.40 -12.85 -21.80
CA GLN A 42 -2.52 -13.62 -20.56
C GLN A 42 -3.36 -12.89 -19.51
N ARG A 43 -3.15 -11.59 -19.33
CA ARG A 43 -3.93 -10.77 -18.40
C ARG A 43 -5.41 -10.71 -18.78
N ARG A 44 -5.71 -10.47 -20.05
CA ARG A 44 -7.08 -10.46 -20.56
C ARG A 44 -7.78 -11.78 -20.26
N ARG A 45 -7.08 -12.92 -20.43
CA ARG A 45 -7.62 -14.25 -20.10
C ARG A 45 -7.85 -14.47 -18.60
N GLN A 46 -6.95 -14.01 -17.75
CA GLN A 46 -7.02 -14.23 -16.30
C GLN A 46 -7.99 -13.29 -15.57
N THR A 47 -8.11 -12.05 -16.04
CA THR A 47 -8.82 -10.98 -15.29
C THR A 47 -9.92 -10.29 -16.10
N GLY A 48 -10.04 -10.58 -17.41
CA GLY A 48 -10.92 -9.84 -18.31
C GLY A 48 -10.47 -8.41 -18.62
N SER A 49 -9.51 -7.86 -17.86
CA SER A 49 -9.08 -6.47 -17.97
C SER A 49 -7.81 -6.32 -18.81
N ILE A 50 -7.72 -5.16 -19.47
CA ILE A 50 -6.56 -4.72 -20.24
C ILE A 50 -5.84 -3.57 -19.54
N GLU A 51 -6.33 -3.15 -18.37
CA GLU A 51 -5.76 -2.05 -17.62
C GLU A 51 -4.38 -2.40 -17.04
N PRO A 52 -3.48 -1.40 -16.89
CA PRO A 52 -2.26 -1.59 -16.13
C PRO A 52 -2.59 -1.99 -14.69
N LEU A 53 -1.70 -2.77 -14.06
CA LEU A 53 -1.89 -3.11 -12.66
C LEU A 53 -1.73 -1.82 -11.85
N PRO A 54 -2.56 -1.61 -10.81
CA PRO A 54 -2.31 -0.53 -9.88
C PRO A 54 -0.88 -0.68 -9.33
N ARG A 55 -0.13 0.42 -9.31
CA ARG A 55 1.27 0.44 -8.83
C ARG A 55 1.40 0.10 -7.35
N THR A 56 0.28 0.04 -6.63
CA THR A 56 0.24 -0.16 -5.19
C THR A 56 0.31 -1.65 -4.85
N GLN A 57 1.51 -2.23 -5.00
CA GLN A 57 1.84 -3.54 -4.42
C GLN A 57 3.02 -3.41 -3.45
N GLY A 58 2.94 -2.43 -2.55
CA GLY A 58 3.77 -2.43 -1.36
C GLY A 58 3.35 -3.54 -0.40
N ARG A 59 4.23 -3.88 0.56
CA ARG A 59 3.90 -4.82 1.64
C ARG A 59 2.63 -4.35 2.36
N ARG A 60 1.70 -5.28 2.58
CA ARG A 60 0.46 -4.98 3.31
C ARG A 60 0.83 -4.48 4.72
N PRO A 61 0.16 -3.44 5.24
CA PRO A 61 0.42 -2.98 6.61
C PRO A 61 0.16 -4.08 7.63
N ALA A 62 0.97 -4.13 8.68
CA ALA A 62 0.84 -5.10 9.77
C ALA A 62 -0.52 -4.99 10.48
N PHE A 63 -0.98 -3.76 10.73
CA PHE A 63 -2.31 -3.45 11.24
C PHE A 63 -3.28 -3.16 10.08
N ARG A 64 -4.23 -4.08 9.88
CA ARG A 64 -5.32 -3.98 8.91
C ARG A 64 -6.56 -4.72 9.43
N GLY A 65 -7.74 -4.28 9.02
CA GLY A 65 -8.99 -4.95 9.36
C GLY A 65 -9.23 -4.89 10.86
N ASP A 66 -9.50 -6.04 11.47
CA ASP A 66 -9.88 -6.11 12.88
C ASP A 66 -8.73 -5.76 13.83
N ASN A 67 -7.48 -6.11 13.49
CA ASN A 67 -6.30 -5.70 14.28
C ASN A 67 -6.15 -4.17 14.33
N LEU A 68 -6.57 -3.46 13.27
CA LEU A 68 -6.55 -1.99 13.26
C LEU A 68 -7.65 -1.39 14.15
N LYS A 69 -8.83 -2.04 14.21
CA LYS A 69 -9.90 -1.63 15.13
C LYS A 69 -9.53 -1.88 16.58
N GLN A 70 -8.95 -3.05 16.88
CA GLN A 70 -8.46 -3.39 18.21
C GLN A 70 -7.38 -2.41 18.67
N LEU A 71 -6.43 -2.05 17.79
CA LEU A 71 -5.45 -1.02 18.07
C LEU A 71 -6.09 0.33 18.41
N ASN A 72 -7.15 0.72 17.69
CA ASN A 72 -7.84 1.97 17.95
C ASN A 72 -8.47 1.97 19.35
N ASN A 73 -9.26 0.94 19.67
CA ASN A 73 -9.93 0.84 20.97
C ASN A 73 -8.92 0.79 22.13
N PHE A 74 -7.82 0.04 21.96
CA PHE A 74 -6.78 -0.05 22.98
C PHE A 74 -6.15 1.31 23.32
N VAL A 75 -5.93 2.15 22.30
CA VAL A 75 -5.35 3.51 22.47
C VAL A 75 -6.39 4.49 23.03
N GLU A 76 -7.67 4.33 22.70
CA GLU A 76 -8.76 5.11 23.31
C GLU A 76 -8.87 4.85 24.82
N GLU A 77 -8.74 3.59 25.23
CA GLU A 77 -8.77 3.18 26.64
C GLU A 77 -7.49 3.59 27.39
N ASN A 78 -6.34 3.63 26.70
CA ASN A 78 -5.03 3.87 27.30
C ASN A 78 -4.26 4.98 26.54
N PRO A 79 -4.61 6.27 26.74
CA PRO A 79 -4.05 7.37 25.95
C PRO A 79 -2.55 7.63 26.17
N ASP A 80 -2.01 7.21 27.32
CA ASP A 80 -0.60 7.40 27.70
C ASP A 80 0.30 6.21 27.36
N VAL A 81 -0.21 5.20 26.65
CA VAL A 81 0.53 4.00 26.31
C VAL A 81 1.67 4.31 25.31
N THR A 82 2.83 3.71 25.56
CA THR A 82 4.00 3.86 24.70
C THR A 82 3.91 2.93 23.49
N LEU A 83 4.65 3.27 22.42
CA LEU A 83 4.71 2.43 21.21
C LEU A 83 5.27 1.02 21.49
N GLN A 84 6.13 0.88 22.52
CA GLN A 84 6.70 -0.40 22.90
C GLN A 84 5.67 -1.28 23.59
N GLU A 85 4.91 -0.73 24.53
CA GLU A 85 3.82 -1.44 25.22
C GLU A 85 2.73 -1.89 24.24
N ILE A 86 2.38 -1.03 23.25
CA ILE A 86 1.47 -1.44 22.17
C ILE A 86 2.05 -2.65 21.41
N ARG A 87 3.35 -2.60 21.04
CA ARG A 87 3.98 -3.72 20.33
C ARG A 87 3.95 -5.01 21.14
N GLU A 88 4.24 -4.92 22.43
CA GLU A 88 4.24 -6.07 23.34
C GLU A 88 2.83 -6.64 23.49
N TYR A 89 1.81 -5.79 23.66
CA TYR A 89 0.41 -6.20 23.74
C TYR A 89 -0.05 -6.95 22.47
N PHE A 90 0.32 -6.45 21.28
CA PHE A 90 -0.06 -7.07 20.01
C PHE A 90 0.89 -8.18 19.54
N SER A 91 1.95 -8.52 20.28
CA SER A 91 2.97 -9.49 19.86
C SER A 91 2.41 -10.90 19.57
N GLY A 92 1.33 -11.30 20.23
CA GLY A 92 0.63 -12.57 19.99
C GLY A 92 -0.25 -12.60 18.73
N SER A 93 -0.60 -11.44 18.17
CA SER A 93 -1.49 -11.33 17.01
C SER A 93 -0.81 -10.73 15.77
N VAL A 94 0.19 -9.88 15.96
CA VAL A 94 0.89 -9.14 14.90
C VAL A 94 2.37 -9.01 15.26
N ASP A 95 3.23 -9.76 14.59
CA ASP A 95 4.67 -9.52 14.65
C ASP A 95 5.03 -8.30 13.78
N CYS A 96 5.41 -7.20 14.44
CA CYS A 96 5.76 -5.97 13.74
C CYS A 96 6.79 -5.12 14.51
N SER A 97 7.41 -4.19 13.79
CA SER A 97 8.34 -3.22 14.37
C SER A 97 7.61 -2.05 15.01
N ILE A 98 8.29 -1.33 15.91
CA ILE A 98 7.79 -0.08 16.53
C ILE A 98 7.34 0.94 15.46
N VAL A 99 8.06 1.01 14.34
CA VAL A 99 7.71 1.90 13.21
C VAL A 99 6.39 1.49 12.55
N ALA A 100 6.07 0.20 12.50
CA ALA A 100 4.79 -0.27 11.97
C ALA A 100 3.62 0.14 12.88
N VAL A 101 3.80 0.07 14.20
CA VAL A 101 2.83 0.57 15.19
C VAL A 101 2.63 2.08 15.00
N HIS A 102 3.71 2.86 14.98
CA HIS A 102 3.63 4.32 14.75
C HIS A 102 2.89 4.68 13.46
N ASN A 103 3.20 3.99 12.34
CA ASN A 103 2.51 4.21 11.07
C ASN A 103 1.03 3.82 11.13
N ALA A 104 0.66 2.80 11.90
CA ALA A 104 -0.73 2.42 12.11
C ALA A 104 -1.50 3.48 12.90
N LEU A 105 -0.91 4.00 13.98
CA LEU A 105 -1.49 5.11 14.76
C LEU A 105 -1.65 6.38 13.92
N LYS A 106 -0.64 6.72 13.12
CA LYS A 106 -0.71 7.86 12.19
C LYS A 106 -1.83 7.71 11.16
N ARG A 107 -2.08 6.48 10.67
CA ARG A 107 -3.20 6.19 9.76
C ARG A 107 -4.56 6.29 10.44
N LEU A 108 -4.64 5.97 11.73
CA LEU A 108 -5.83 6.17 12.57
C LEU A 108 -6.05 7.64 12.97
N GLY A 109 -5.05 8.49 12.77
CA GLY A 109 -5.14 9.92 13.09
C GLY A 109 -4.68 10.28 14.50
N TRP A 110 -4.21 9.31 15.29
CA TRP A 110 -3.65 9.54 16.62
C TRP A 110 -2.40 10.42 16.54
N ARG A 111 -2.32 11.39 17.44
CA ARG A 111 -1.16 12.25 17.63
C ARG A 111 -0.80 12.24 19.11
N TYR A 112 0.51 12.22 19.39
CA TYR A 112 0.98 12.38 20.75
C TYR A 112 0.58 13.77 21.27
N LYS A 113 -0.23 13.81 22.34
CA LYS A 113 -0.61 15.06 22.98
C LYS A 113 0.55 15.54 23.84
N LYS A 114 1.24 16.59 23.38
CA LYS A 114 2.29 17.24 24.16
C LYS A 114 1.64 18.21 25.16
N ASN A 115 1.65 17.86 26.44
CA ASN A 115 1.32 18.83 27.49
C ASN A 115 2.48 19.84 27.62
N ARG A 116 2.16 21.12 27.79
CA ARG A 116 3.18 22.17 28.00
C ARG A 116 3.83 21.90 29.36
N TYR A 117 5.11 21.58 29.36
CA TYR A 117 5.91 21.49 30.58
C TYR A 117 6.32 22.91 30.96
N GLU A 118 5.82 23.41 32.10
CA GLU A 118 6.34 24.62 32.74
C GLU A 118 7.25 24.17 33.90
N PRO A 119 8.52 24.62 33.95
CA PRO A 119 9.39 24.32 35.07
C PRO A 119 8.82 24.96 36.34
N VAL A 120 8.80 24.20 37.45
CA VAL A 120 8.36 24.70 38.75
C VAL A 120 9.22 25.91 39.11
N SER A 121 8.58 27.07 39.33
CA SER A 121 9.26 28.28 39.77
C SER A 121 10.07 27.97 41.02
N LYS A 122 11.37 28.30 40.99
CA LYS A 122 12.31 28.09 42.08
C LYS A 122 11.73 28.69 43.36
N ALA A 123 11.28 27.85 44.30
CA ALA A 123 10.91 28.32 45.63
C ALA A 123 12.20 28.79 46.31
N GLU A 124 12.31 30.09 46.57
CA GLU A 124 13.36 30.63 47.42
C GLU A 124 13.21 29.99 48.81
N LYS A 125 14.26 29.28 49.24
CA LYS A 125 14.38 28.81 50.62
C LYS A 125 14.59 30.03 51.52
N MET A 126 13.73 30.19 52.52
CA MET A 126 13.99 31.03 53.70
C MET A 126 15.19 30.51 54.50
#